data_AF-A0A520CQN2-F1
#
_entry.id   AF-A0A520CQN2-F1
#
_cell.length_a   1.000
_cell.length_b   1.000
_cell.length_c   1.000
_cell.angle_alpha   90.00
_cell.angle_beta   90.00
_cell.angle_gamma   90.00
#
_symmetry.space_group_name_H-M   'P 1'
#
loop_
_entity.id
_entity.type
_entity.pdbx_description
1 polymer ?
#
loop_
_entity_poly.entity_id
_entity_poly.type
_entity_poly.pdbx_seq_one_letter_code
_entity_poly.pdbx_strand_id
1 'polypeptide(L)'
;MPKLRLTTQRESIFNNEVISKFELFNSLFLTLPFYKIKDTGTLLPLFFKSCEDGIANGQKPAQIIEEFFAKFTSYTERKDIVDLLFRFIQYIE
;
A
#
# COMPACT_ATOMS: atom_id res chain seq x y z
N MET A 1 -23.27 -11.12 35.71
CA MET A 1 -23.21 -11.81 34.41
C MET A 1 -22.96 -10.76 33.33
N PRO A 2 -21.97 -10.92 32.42
CA PRO A 2 -21.77 -9.94 31.36
C PRO A 2 -22.90 -10.08 30.34
N LYS A 3 -23.56 -8.96 30.02
CA LYS A 3 -24.60 -8.88 28.99
C LYS A 3 -23.96 -9.20 27.63
N LEU A 4 -24.35 -10.33 27.03
CA LEU A 4 -24.03 -10.65 25.64
C LEU A 4 -24.70 -9.57 24.77
N ARG A 5 -23.90 -8.65 24.20
CA ARG A 5 -24.42 -7.66 23.25
C ARG A 5 -24.85 -8.42 21.99
N LEU A 6 -26.15 -8.43 21.71
CA LEU A 6 -26.69 -8.88 20.44
C LEU A 6 -26.28 -7.84 19.39
N THR A 7 -25.18 -8.10 18.67
CA THR A 7 -24.76 -7.30 17.52
C THR A 7 -25.88 -7.30 16.49
N THR A 8 -26.27 -6.12 16.03
CA THR A 8 -27.31 -6.03 14.99
C THR A 8 -26.78 -6.69 13.70
N GLN A 9 -27.66 -7.29 12.88
CA GLN A 9 -27.25 -7.96 11.63
C GLN A 9 -26.36 -7.07 10.74
N ARG A 10 -26.64 -5.75 10.71
CA ARG A 10 -25.83 -4.76 10.01
C ARG A 10 -24.43 -4.59 10.59
N GLU A 11 -24.30 -4.57 11.91
CA GLU A 11 -23.02 -4.47 12.61
C GLU A 11 -22.17 -5.72 12.40
N SER A 12 -22.79 -6.91 12.39
CA SER A 12 -22.09 -8.15 12.05
C SER A 12 -21.58 -8.16 10.60
N ILE A 13 -22.37 -7.67 9.65
CA ILE A 13 -21.94 -7.57 8.24
C ILE A 13 -20.78 -6.57 8.11
N PHE A 14 -20.87 -5.40 8.74
CA PHE A 14 -19.82 -4.40 8.70
C PHE A 14 -18.51 -4.91 9.32
N ASN A 15 -18.59 -5.57 10.47
CA ASN A 15 -17.40 -6.15 11.11
C ASN A 15 -16.72 -7.18 10.20
N ASN A 16 -17.48 -8.07 9.57
CA ASN A 16 -16.91 -9.12 8.72
C ASN A 16 -16.36 -8.57 7.39
N GLU A 17 -17.10 -7.66 6.74
CA GLU A 17 -16.78 -7.21 5.38
C GLU A 17 -15.78 -6.06 5.34
N VAL A 18 -15.64 -5.30 6.43
CA VAL A 18 -14.79 -4.11 6.50
C VAL A 18 -13.69 -4.29 7.55
N ILE A 19 -14.06 -4.40 8.83
CA ILE A 19 -13.09 -4.40 9.93
C ILE A 19 -12.15 -5.60 9.84
N SER A 20 -12.69 -6.81 9.72
CA SER A 20 -11.87 -8.02 9.68
C SER A 20 -10.95 -8.06 8.46
N LYS A 21 -11.38 -7.56 7.30
CA LYS A 21 -10.52 -7.48 6.11
C LYS A 21 -9.42 -6.45 6.30
N PHE A 22 -9.76 -5.28 6.82
CA PHE A 22 -8.78 -4.24 7.15
C PHE A 22 -7.72 -4.76 8.13
N GLU A 23 -8.14 -5.37 9.24
CA GLU A 23 -7.23 -5.93 10.24
C GLU A 23 -6.36 -7.06 9.67
N LEU A 24 -6.94 -7.93 8.82
CA LEU A 24 -6.19 -8.99 8.14
C LEU A 24 -5.10 -8.40 7.24
N PHE A 25 -5.45 -7.42 6.38
CA PHE A 25 -4.48 -6.78 5.49
C PHE A 25 -3.40 -6.03 6.29
N ASN A 26 -3.78 -5.28 7.32
CA ASN A 26 -2.81 -4.62 8.20
C ASN A 26 -1.87 -5.60 8.87
N SER A 27 -2.39 -6.70 9.41
CA SER A 27 -1.55 -7.74 10.04
C SER A 27 -0.59 -8.39 9.02
N LEU A 28 -1.05 -8.65 7.79
CA LEU A 28 -0.19 -9.14 6.72
C LEU A 28 0.93 -8.15 6.37
N PHE A 29 0.62 -6.87 6.23
CA PHE A 29 1.62 -5.85 5.89
C PHE A 29 2.64 -5.61 7.01
N LEU A 30 2.20 -5.64 8.28
CA LEU A 30 3.08 -5.51 9.45
C LEU A 30 4.03 -6.71 9.64
N THR A 31 3.65 -7.89 9.15
CA THR A 31 4.44 -9.12 9.30
C THR A 31 5.39 -9.40 8.13
N LEU A 32 5.28 -8.64 7.04
CA LEU A 32 6.21 -8.74 5.91
C LEU A 32 7.62 -8.33 6.36
N PRO A 33 8.65 -9.15 6.06
CA PRO A 33 10.01 -8.92 6.52
C PRO A 33 10.54 -7.56 6.04
N PHE A 34 11.04 -6.77 7.00
CA PHE A 34 11.56 -5.44 6.76
C PHE A 34 12.95 -5.52 6.10
N TYR A 35 12.99 -5.61 4.77
CA TYR A 35 14.24 -5.57 4.02
C TYR A 35 14.86 -4.17 4.13
N LYS A 36 16.17 -4.13 4.47
CA LYS A 36 16.95 -2.91 4.77
C LYS A 36 16.51 -1.68 3.95
N ILE A 37 16.12 -0.62 4.66
CA ILE A 37 15.74 0.71 4.14
C ILE A 37 16.95 1.44 3.56
N LYS A 38 17.51 0.97 2.45
CA LYS A 38 18.27 1.88 1.59
C LYS A 38 17.31 2.35 0.51
N ASP A 39 17.22 3.68 0.40
CA ASP A 39 16.56 4.45 -0.66
C ASP A 39 15.03 4.63 -0.58
N THR A 40 14.26 3.86 0.20
CA THR A 40 12.79 4.04 0.33
C THR A 40 12.39 5.45 0.80
N GLY A 41 13.09 6.00 1.80
CA GLY A 41 12.81 7.35 2.32
C GLY A 41 13.08 8.46 1.31
N THR A 42 13.92 8.23 0.30
CA THR A 42 14.20 9.18 -0.78
C THR A 42 13.27 8.97 -1.97
N LEU A 43 12.97 7.71 -2.30
CA LEU A 43 12.13 7.34 -3.44
C LEU A 43 10.65 7.62 -3.21
N LEU A 44 10.15 7.52 -1.97
CA LEU A 44 8.74 7.72 -1.68
C LEU A 44 8.26 9.17 -1.97
N PRO A 45 8.94 10.25 -1.52
CA PRO A 45 8.58 11.61 -1.89
C PRO A 45 8.62 11.85 -3.41
N LEU A 46 9.57 11.24 -4.12
CA LEU A 46 9.67 11.32 -5.58
C LEU A 46 8.51 10.60 -6.25
N PHE A 47 8.14 9.42 -5.75
CA PHE A 47 7.00 8.66 -6.25
C PHE A 47 5.68 9.42 -6.02
N PHE A 48 5.50 10.01 -4.84
CA PHE A 48 4.35 10.86 -4.55
C PHE A 48 4.25 12.02 -5.54
N LYS A 49 5.36 12.71 -5.82
CA LYS A 49 5.42 13.79 -6.81
C LYS A 49 5.05 13.30 -8.22
N SER A 50 5.57 12.14 -8.64
CA SER A 50 5.20 11.52 -9.91
C SER A 50 3.71 11.19 -10.01
N CYS A 51 3.10 10.73 -8.92
CA CYS A 51 1.66 10.51 -8.85
C CYS A 51 0.87 11.82 -8.98
N GLU A 52 1.23 12.87 -8.24
CA GLU A 52 0.55 14.18 -8.34
C GLU A 52 0.59 14.73 -9.77
N ASP A 53 1.79 14.77 -10.36
CA ASP A 53 2.00 15.33 -11.69
C ASP A 53 1.29 14.46 -12.75
N GLY A 54 1.36 13.12 -12.63
CA GLY A 54 0.76 12.22 -13.59
C GLY A 54 -0.76 12.19 -13.54
N ILE A 55 -1.34 12.25 -12.34
CA ILE A 55 -2.80 12.38 -12.16
C ILE A 55 -3.28 13.71 -12.75
N ALA A 56 -2.56 14.81 -12.48
CA ALA A 56 -2.89 16.12 -13.04
C ALA A 56 -2.86 16.13 -14.59
N ASN A 57 -1.98 15.33 -15.19
CA ASN A 57 -1.86 15.16 -16.63
C ASN A 57 -2.80 14.09 -17.22
N GLY A 58 -3.68 13.47 -16.42
CA GLY A 58 -4.61 12.43 -16.87
C GLY A 58 -3.95 11.10 -17.25
N GLN A 59 -2.74 10.84 -16.77
CA GLN A 59 -2.04 9.57 -16.99
C GLN A 59 -2.72 8.42 -16.24
N LYS A 60 -2.65 7.21 -16.80
CA LYS A 60 -3.14 6.02 -16.10
C LYS A 60 -2.14 5.60 -15.02
N PRO A 61 -2.60 5.00 -13.90
CA PRO A 61 -1.72 4.56 -12.81
C PRO A 61 -0.55 3.68 -13.27
N ALA A 62 -0.80 2.75 -14.20
CA ALA A 62 0.25 1.90 -14.76
C ALA A 62 1.37 2.70 -15.43
N GLN A 63 1.03 3.76 -16.16
CA GLN A 63 2.01 4.62 -16.84
C GLN A 63 2.85 5.41 -15.82
N ILE A 64 2.20 5.97 -14.79
CA ILE A 64 2.88 6.70 -13.72
C ILE A 64 3.91 5.80 -13.02
N ILE A 65 3.51 4.56 -12.72
CA ILE A 65 4.40 3.57 -12.11
C ILE A 65 5.56 3.26 -13.05
N GLU A 66 5.28 2.86 -14.30
CA GLU A 66 6.32 2.51 -15.28
C GLU A 66 7.34 3.65 -15.49
N GLU A 67 6.86 4.89 -15.65
CA GLU A 67 7.71 6.07 -15.84
C GLU A 67 8.55 6.39 -14.60
N PHE A 68 7.99 6.27 -13.41
CA PHE A 68 8.75 6.47 -12.17
C PHE A 68 9.90 5.48 -12.03
N PHE A 69 9.62 4.18 -12.20
CA PHE A 69 10.63 3.14 -12.07
C PHE A 69 11.72 3.27 -13.14
N ALA A 70 11.34 3.63 -14.38
CA ALA A 70 12.30 3.88 -15.45
C ALA A 70 13.21 5.10 -15.19
N LYS A 71 12.68 6.13 -14.50
CA LYS A 71 13.39 7.40 -14.28
C LYS A 71 14.28 7.39 -13.04
N PHE A 72 13.84 6.74 -11.97
CA PHE A 72 14.46 6.87 -10.64
C PHE A 72 15.07 5.57 -10.10
N THR A 73 14.91 4.45 -10.80
CA THR A 73 15.45 3.15 -10.38
C THR A 73 16.14 2.43 -11.53
N SER A 74 17.00 1.46 -11.21
CA SER A 74 17.56 0.51 -12.18
C SER A 74 16.80 -0.81 -12.23
N TYR A 75 15.63 -0.89 -11.59
CA TYR A 75 14.85 -2.12 -11.51
C TYR A 75 14.23 -2.45 -12.87
N THR A 76 14.55 -3.64 -13.36
CA THR A 76 14.04 -4.15 -14.64
C THR A 76 13.13 -5.35 -14.46
N GLU A 77 13.22 -6.04 -13.31
CA GLU A 77 12.35 -7.17 -13.01
C GLU A 77 11.05 -6.71 -12.33
N ARG A 78 9.93 -7.32 -12.73
CA ARG A 78 8.61 -7.05 -12.14
C ARG A 78 8.60 -7.27 -10.63
N LYS A 79 9.37 -8.25 -10.14
CA LYS A 79 9.44 -8.58 -8.72
C LYS A 79 9.97 -7.39 -7.90
N ASP A 80 11.05 -6.76 -8.36
CA ASP A 80 11.65 -5.62 -7.67
C ASP A 80 10.72 -4.40 -7.59
N ILE A 81 9.94 -4.18 -8.67
CA ILE A 81 8.91 -3.15 -8.74
C ILE A 81 7.85 -3.39 -7.67
N VAL A 82 7.30 -4.61 -7.64
CA VAL A 82 6.26 -4.99 -6.68
C VAL A 82 6.79 -4.91 -5.24
N ASP A 83 8.01 -5.39 -5.00
CA ASP A 83 8.65 -5.33 -3.69
C ASP A 83 8.90 -3.88 -3.24
N LEU A 84 9.24 -2.95 -4.14
CA LEU A 84 9.36 -1.52 -3.77
C LEU A 84 7.99 -0.88 -3.47
N LEU A 85 6.96 -1.20 -4.25
CA LEU A 85 5.60 -0.68 -4.00
C LEU A 85 5.06 -1.16 -2.65
N PHE A 86 5.27 -2.42 -2.27
CA PHE A 86 4.92 -2.89 -0.93
C PHE A 86 5.73 -2.19 0.15
N ARG A 87 7.03 -1.94 -0.07
CA ARG A 87 7.85 -1.15 0.86
C ARG A 87 7.33 0.27 1.04
N PHE A 88 6.77 0.91 0.01
CA PHE A 88 6.12 2.22 0.15
C PHE A 88 4.89 2.15 1.05
N ILE A 89 4.04 1.14 0.88
CA ILE A 89 2.86 0.93 1.73
C ILE A 89 3.28 0.71 3.19
N GLN A 90 4.24 -0.19 3.43
CA GLN A 90 4.78 -0.48 4.77
C GLN A 90 5.47 0.71 5.44
N TYR A 91 5.96 1.68 4.67
CA TYR A 91 6.62 2.86 5.23
C TYR A 91 5.61 3.96 5.62
N ILE A 92 4.46 4.01 4.95
CA ILE A 92 3.39 4.98 5.21
C ILE A 92 2.53 4.55 6.41
N GLU A 93 2.26 3.25 6.53
CA GLU A 93 1.50 2.62 7.64
C GLU A 93 2.38 2.38 8.88
#